data_AF-A0A7J5YIU1-F1
#
_entry.id   AF-A0A7J5YIU1-F1
#
_cell.length_a   1.000
_cell.length_b   1.000
_cell.length_c   1.000
_cell.angle_alpha   90.00
_cell.angle_beta   90.00
_cell.angle_gamma   90.00
#
_symmetry.space_group_name_H-M   'P 1'
#
loop_
_entity.id
_entity.type
_entity.pdbx_description
1 polymer ?
#
loop_
_entity_poly.entity_id
_entity_poly.type
_entity_poly.pdbx_seq_one_letter_code
_entity_poly.pdbx_strand_id
1 'polypeptide(L)'
;MAAKAGDNPDSLMTLATIFCLRNLRKTMCYQGFRNKLCLRSDIFLPSEICDKLVNTYMELVHTDSNFEPEESFFQLFSDPRSTRLTRVQLREDFIRDRDLEAIKKQDLIELHLTYCNSLSSHSLKSLISLRETLVSLCLFGCNHIFDRKGGAPLACNEDTEDEEEESPASRQALETDFNFQGFNRLSCST
;
A
#
# COMPACT_ATOMS: atom_id res chain seq x y z
N MET A 1 -20.40 3.55 40.54
CA MET A 1 -21.06 3.14 39.28
C MET A 1 -20.11 3.49 38.15
N ALA A 2 -19.50 2.48 37.53
CA ALA A 2 -18.60 2.67 36.39
C ALA A 2 -19.45 2.78 35.12
N ALA A 3 -19.30 3.87 34.36
CA ALA A 3 -19.93 4.00 33.06
C ALA A 3 -19.42 2.88 32.14
N LYS A 4 -20.34 2.10 31.58
CA LYS A 4 -20.07 1.13 30.53
C LYS A 4 -19.49 1.90 29.34
N ALA A 5 -18.22 1.68 29.02
CA ALA A 5 -17.65 2.10 27.75
C ALA A 5 -18.35 1.29 26.65
N GLY A 6 -19.40 1.84 26.04
CA GLY A 6 -20.20 1.12 25.05
C GLY A 6 -21.37 1.86 24.41
N ASP A 7 -21.75 3.05 24.89
CA ASP A 7 -22.93 3.78 24.38
C ASP A 7 -22.58 5.01 23.51
N ASN A 8 -21.43 5.02 22.85
CA ASN A 8 -21.19 6.02 21.80
C ASN A 8 -21.48 5.36 20.45
N PRO A 9 -22.59 5.72 19.77
CA PRO A 9 -22.84 5.24 18.42
C PRO A 9 -21.71 5.71 17.49
N ASP A 10 -21.37 4.89 16.51
CA ASP A 10 -20.40 5.27 15.48
C ASP A 10 -20.81 6.59 14.82
N SER A 11 -19.80 7.42 14.55
CA SER A 11 -20.05 8.67 13.84
C SER A 11 -20.66 8.41 12.46
N LEU A 12 -21.52 9.31 11.99
CA LEU A 12 -22.07 9.24 10.62
C LEU A 12 -20.96 9.11 9.57
N MET A 13 -19.82 9.77 9.80
CA MET A 13 -18.65 9.65 8.92
C MET A 13 -18.14 8.21 8.86
N THR A 14 -17.96 7.55 10.01
CA THR A 14 -17.51 6.14 10.07
C THR A 14 -18.49 5.22 9.36
N LEU A 15 -19.80 5.35 9.65
CA LEU A 15 -20.84 4.54 9.00
C LEU A 15 -20.89 4.76 7.48
N ALA A 16 -20.79 6.00 7.03
CA ALA A 16 -20.77 6.34 5.61
C ALA A 16 -19.51 5.80 4.91
N THR A 17 -18.34 5.91 5.52
CA THR A 17 -17.09 5.34 5.00
C THR A 17 -17.22 3.83 4.81
N ILE A 18 -17.67 3.10 5.84
CA ILE A 18 -17.87 1.64 5.77
C ILE A 18 -18.88 1.27 4.68
N PHE A 19 -20.02 2.00 4.62
CA PHE A 19 -21.03 1.76 3.61
C PHE A 19 -20.49 1.94 2.18
N CYS A 20 -19.73 3.02 1.94
CA CYS A 20 -19.07 3.28 0.67
C CYS A 20 -18.07 2.19 0.29
N LEU A 21 -17.22 1.75 1.22
CA LEU A 21 -16.22 0.70 0.97
C LEU A 21 -16.86 -0.64 0.61
N ARG A 22 -17.97 -1.00 1.27
CA ARG A 22 -18.75 -2.21 0.94
C ARG A 22 -19.53 -2.09 -0.37
N ASN A 23 -19.73 -0.88 -0.89
CA ASN A 23 -20.55 -0.61 -2.06
C ASN A 23 -19.85 0.30 -3.09
N LEU A 24 -18.54 0.14 -3.30
CA LEU A 24 -17.73 1.05 -4.12
C LEU A 24 -18.34 1.29 -5.50
N ARG A 25 -18.76 0.21 -6.19
CA ARG A 25 -19.34 0.27 -7.55
C ARG A 25 -20.73 0.92 -7.62
N LYS A 26 -21.46 0.97 -6.50
CA LYS A 26 -22.81 1.58 -6.43
C LYS A 26 -22.78 3.02 -5.93
N THR A 27 -21.64 3.45 -5.36
CA THR A 27 -21.51 4.75 -4.70
C THR A 27 -20.60 5.67 -5.52
N MET A 28 -19.28 5.45 -5.45
CA MET A 28 -18.29 6.41 -5.95
C MET A 28 -17.49 5.91 -7.15
N CYS A 29 -17.54 4.61 -7.44
CA CYS A 29 -16.72 3.97 -8.46
C CYS A 29 -17.58 3.34 -9.56
N TYR A 30 -16.95 3.09 -10.70
CA TYR A 30 -17.48 2.28 -11.78
C TYR A 30 -16.42 1.30 -12.28
N GLN A 31 -16.84 0.30 -13.05
CA GLN A 31 -15.94 -0.67 -13.66
C GLN A 31 -15.41 -0.11 -14.97
N GLY A 32 -14.12 0.23 -15.00
CA GLY A 32 -13.44 0.78 -16.16
C GLY A 32 -12.88 -0.29 -17.10
N PHE A 33 -11.98 0.15 -17.99
CA PHE A 33 -11.31 -0.73 -18.94
C PHE A 33 -10.50 -1.83 -18.21
N ARG A 34 -10.49 -3.05 -18.76
CA ARG A 34 -9.84 -4.24 -18.17
C ARG A 34 -10.32 -4.58 -16.75
N ASN A 35 -11.58 -4.30 -16.44
CA ASN A 35 -12.17 -4.59 -15.13
C ASN A 35 -11.46 -3.87 -13.96
N LYS A 36 -10.78 -2.74 -14.23
CA LYS A 36 -10.18 -1.93 -13.17
C LYS A 36 -11.22 -1.03 -12.54
N LEU A 37 -11.19 -0.93 -11.21
CA LEU A 37 -12.04 0.01 -10.49
C LEU A 37 -11.59 1.44 -10.78
N CYS A 38 -12.52 2.32 -11.16
CA CYS A 38 -12.25 3.72 -11.45
C CYS A 38 -13.19 4.62 -10.64
N LEU A 39 -12.66 5.74 -10.14
CA LEU A 39 -13.48 6.77 -9.52
C LEU A 39 -14.31 7.46 -10.60
N ARG A 40 -15.58 7.75 -10.32
CA ARG A 40 -16.42 8.50 -11.25
C ARG A 40 -15.84 9.90 -11.52
N SER A 41 -16.00 10.39 -12.75
CA SER A 41 -15.42 11.65 -13.19
C SER A 41 -16.01 12.90 -12.52
N ASP A 42 -17.18 12.77 -11.88
CA ASP A 42 -17.87 13.82 -11.14
C ASP A 42 -17.50 13.86 -9.65
N ILE A 43 -16.59 13.01 -9.20
CA ILE A 43 -16.21 12.89 -7.80
C ILE A 43 -14.78 13.38 -7.59
N PHE A 44 -14.63 14.29 -6.63
CA PHE A 44 -13.35 14.72 -6.09
C PHE A 44 -13.31 14.40 -4.60
N LEU A 45 -12.28 13.69 -4.16
CA LEU A 45 -12.11 13.29 -2.77
C LEU A 45 -10.93 14.07 -2.14
N PRO A 46 -11.18 14.92 -1.13
CA PRO A 46 -10.12 15.62 -0.41
C PRO A 46 -9.37 14.66 0.54
N SER A 47 -8.24 15.12 1.07
CA SER A 47 -7.33 14.32 1.90
C SER A 47 -7.99 13.66 3.09
N GLU A 48 -8.84 14.38 3.81
CA GLU A 48 -9.54 13.85 4.98
C GLU A 48 -10.43 12.64 4.63
N ILE A 49 -11.04 12.64 3.44
CA ILE A 49 -11.88 11.53 2.98
C ILE A 49 -11.03 10.38 2.43
N CYS A 50 -10.01 10.68 1.63
CA CYS A 50 -9.13 9.66 1.06
C CYS A 50 -8.34 8.91 2.15
N ASP A 51 -7.72 9.63 3.07
CA ASP A 51 -6.95 9.04 4.17
C ASP A 51 -7.85 8.16 5.03
N LYS A 52 -9.08 8.63 5.33
CA LYS A 52 -10.05 7.83 6.10
C LYS A 52 -10.53 6.60 5.34
N LEU A 53 -10.78 6.71 4.04
CA LEU A 53 -11.15 5.55 3.21
C LEU A 53 -10.06 4.49 3.21
N VAL A 54 -8.79 4.86 3.02
CA VAL A 54 -7.68 3.90 3.00
C VAL A 54 -7.49 3.25 4.36
N ASN A 55 -7.46 4.04 5.43
CA ASN A 55 -7.23 3.51 6.77
C ASN A 55 -8.38 2.62 7.25
N THR A 56 -9.64 2.98 6.99
CA THR A 56 -10.80 2.12 7.30
C THR A 56 -10.86 0.89 6.38
N TYR A 57 -10.47 1.01 5.11
CA TYR A 57 -10.36 -0.15 4.23
C TYR A 57 -9.34 -1.16 4.77
N MET A 58 -8.18 -0.68 5.21
CA MET A 58 -7.19 -1.52 5.89
C MET A 58 -7.78 -2.16 7.15
N GLU A 59 -8.45 -1.40 8.01
CA GLU A 59 -9.09 -1.97 9.21
C GLU A 59 -10.08 -3.08 8.87
N LEU A 60 -10.96 -2.88 7.87
CA LEU A 60 -11.96 -3.87 7.46
C LEU A 60 -11.32 -5.16 6.92
N VAL A 61 -10.27 -5.05 6.11
CA VAL A 61 -9.57 -6.23 5.56
C VAL A 61 -9.02 -7.13 6.68
N HIS A 62 -8.62 -6.56 7.81
CA HIS A 62 -8.05 -7.32 8.93
C HIS A 62 -9.07 -7.74 9.99
N THR A 63 -10.15 -6.98 10.17
CA THR A 63 -11.11 -7.20 11.27
C THR A 63 -12.38 -7.90 10.82
N ASP A 64 -12.79 -7.76 9.56
CA ASP A 64 -14.06 -8.27 9.04
C ASP A 64 -13.83 -9.39 8.03
N SER A 65 -14.04 -10.64 8.46
CA SER A 65 -13.89 -11.83 7.60
C SER A 65 -14.85 -11.88 6.41
N ASN A 66 -15.92 -11.08 6.43
CA ASN A 66 -16.90 -11.01 5.34
C ASN A 66 -16.60 -9.88 4.36
N PHE A 67 -15.57 -9.07 4.63
CA PHE A 67 -15.17 -8.00 3.74
C PHE A 67 -14.32 -8.57 2.60
N GLU A 68 -14.79 -8.42 1.37
CA GLU A 68 -14.04 -8.81 0.17
C GLU A 68 -13.17 -7.64 -0.31
N PRO A 69 -11.83 -7.71 -0.16
CA PRO A 69 -10.95 -6.66 -0.64
C PRO A 69 -10.99 -6.52 -2.16
N GLU A 70 -10.96 -5.28 -2.66
CA GLU A 70 -10.84 -5.02 -4.09
C GLU A 70 -9.38 -4.94 -4.52
N GLU A 71 -9.03 -5.75 -5.52
CA GLU A 71 -7.66 -5.91 -5.99
C GLU A 71 -7.08 -4.61 -6.56
N SER A 72 -7.95 -3.77 -7.12
CA SER A 72 -7.58 -2.49 -7.74
C SER A 72 -7.96 -1.26 -6.90
N PHE A 73 -8.24 -1.43 -5.60
CA PHE A 73 -8.65 -0.33 -4.73
C PHE A 73 -7.67 0.84 -4.72
N PHE A 74 -6.36 0.59 -4.58
CA PHE A 74 -5.34 1.65 -4.55
C PHE A 74 -5.24 2.43 -5.88
N GLN A 75 -5.68 1.85 -6.99
CA GLN A 75 -5.70 2.52 -8.29
C GLN A 75 -6.61 3.75 -8.30
N LEU A 76 -7.63 3.79 -7.42
CA LEU A 76 -8.51 4.93 -7.24
C LEU A 76 -7.74 6.21 -6.89
N PHE A 77 -6.60 6.07 -6.22
CA PHE A 77 -5.78 7.18 -5.73
C PHE A 77 -4.59 7.49 -6.65
N SER A 78 -4.64 7.08 -7.92
CA SER A 78 -3.54 7.30 -8.87
C SER A 78 -3.55 8.67 -9.55
N ASP A 79 -4.69 9.37 -9.58
CA ASP A 79 -4.81 10.72 -10.11
C ASP A 79 -4.89 11.75 -8.97
N PRO A 80 -3.84 12.58 -8.74
CA PRO A 80 -3.83 13.60 -7.69
C PRO A 80 -4.82 14.75 -7.94
N ARG A 81 -5.41 14.84 -9.15
CA ARG A 81 -6.43 15.85 -9.47
C ARG A 81 -7.81 15.48 -8.98
N SER A 82 -8.08 14.18 -8.80
CA SER A 82 -9.39 13.67 -8.34
C SER A 82 -9.35 13.17 -6.90
N THR A 83 -8.17 12.83 -6.40
CA THR A 83 -7.95 12.30 -5.06
C THR A 83 -6.71 12.94 -4.44
N ARG A 84 -6.70 13.15 -3.13
CA ARG A 84 -5.48 13.54 -2.41
C ARG A 84 -5.24 12.56 -1.29
N LEU A 85 -4.11 11.88 -1.26
CA LEU A 85 -3.66 11.15 -0.08
C LEU A 85 -2.55 11.92 0.60
N THR A 86 -2.61 11.99 1.93
CA THR A 86 -1.56 12.63 2.73
C THR A 86 -1.02 11.73 3.84
N ARG A 87 -1.87 10.91 4.45
CA ARG A 87 -1.49 10.07 5.60
C ARG A 87 -2.05 8.67 5.45
N VAL A 88 -1.16 7.70 5.30
CA VAL A 88 -1.55 6.34 4.96
C VAL A 88 -0.88 5.34 5.90
N GLN A 89 -1.68 4.44 6.46
CA GLN A 89 -1.22 3.30 7.23
C GLN A 89 -1.54 2.00 6.51
N LEU A 90 -0.50 1.30 6.04
CA LEU A 90 -0.59 0.02 5.36
C LEU A 90 -0.06 -1.08 6.26
N ARG A 91 -0.74 -2.22 6.27
CA ARG A 91 -0.40 -3.33 7.16
C ARG A 91 -0.48 -4.67 6.44
N GLU A 92 0.36 -5.59 6.92
CA GLU A 92 0.43 -7.00 6.56
C GLU A 92 0.72 -7.26 5.06
N ASP A 93 0.68 -8.53 4.69
CA ASP A 93 1.10 -9.03 3.36
C ASP A 93 0.06 -8.82 2.26
N PHE A 94 -1.07 -8.18 2.59
CA PHE A 94 -2.09 -7.78 1.60
C PHE A 94 -1.54 -6.76 0.60
N ILE A 95 -0.57 -5.95 1.01
CA ILE A 95 -0.06 -4.81 0.26
C ILE A 95 1.10 -5.22 -0.65
N ARG A 96 0.98 -4.90 -1.93
CA ARG A 96 1.97 -5.26 -2.96
C ARG A 96 2.66 -4.03 -3.54
N ASP A 97 3.78 -4.25 -4.22
CA ASP A 97 4.55 -3.18 -4.87
C ASP A 97 3.70 -2.29 -5.80
N ARG A 98 2.75 -2.90 -6.52
CA ARG A 98 1.83 -2.17 -7.42
C ARG A 98 0.91 -1.18 -6.69
N ASP A 99 0.63 -1.42 -5.42
CA ASP A 99 -0.27 -0.59 -4.62
C ASP A 99 0.47 0.69 -4.18
N LEU A 100 1.76 0.56 -3.80
CA LEU A 100 2.65 1.70 -3.58
C LEU A 100 2.90 2.48 -4.89
N GLU A 101 3.06 1.76 -6.00
CA GLU A 101 3.22 2.37 -7.32
C GLU A 101 1.98 3.20 -7.74
N ALA A 102 0.78 2.78 -7.34
CA ALA A 102 -0.45 3.51 -7.61
C ALA A 102 -0.50 4.86 -6.87
N ILE A 103 0.03 4.92 -5.64
CA ILE A 103 -0.01 6.12 -4.79
C ILE A 103 1.24 7.00 -4.89
N LYS A 104 2.26 6.62 -5.68
CA LYS A 104 3.53 7.35 -5.78
C LYS A 104 3.44 8.80 -6.25
N LYS A 105 2.33 9.17 -6.91
CA LYS A 105 2.07 10.52 -7.45
C LYS A 105 1.36 11.43 -6.44
N GLN A 106 1.04 10.91 -5.26
CA GLN A 106 0.37 11.64 -4.20
C GLN A 106 1.38 12.43 -3.36
N ASP A 107 0.92 13.51 -2.73
CA ASP A 107 1.73 14.33 -1.84
C ASP A 107 1.73 13.74 -0.41
N LEU A 108 2.19 12.48 -0.27
CA LEU A 108 2.19 11.80 1.03
C LEU A 108 3.13 12.50 2.02
N ILE A 109 2.60 12.76 3.21
CA ILE A 109 3.31 13.38 4.34
C ILE A 109 3.74 12.30 5.33
N GLU A 110 2.86 11.33 5.60
CA GLU A 110 3.09 10.24 6.56
C GLU A 110 2.76 8.90 5.91
N LEU A 111 3.71 7.97 5.92
CA LEU A 111 3.53 6.60 5.45
C LEU A 111 4.00 5.61 6.50
N HIS A 112 3.08 4.76 6.97
CA HIS A 112 3.39 3.69 7.91
C HIS A 112 3.21 2.34 7.21
N LEU A 113 4.25 1.52 7.17
CA LEU A 113 4.24 0.16 6.65
C LEU A 113 4.53 -0.80 7.80
N THR A 114 3.60 -1.69 8.11
CA THR A 114 3.70 -2.63 9.25
C THR A 114 3.51 -4.06 8.74
N TYR A 115 4.49 -4.94 8.90
CA TYR A 115 4.44 -6.35 8.47
C TYR A 115 4.18 -6.55 6.97
N CYS A 116 4.60 -5.62 6.11
CA CYS A 116 4.41 -5.72 4.65
C CYS A 116 5.58 -6.49 3.99
N ASN A 117 5.62 -7.81 4.14
CA ASN A 117 6.66 -8.68 3.56
C ASN A 117 6.44 -8.97 2.07
N SER A 118 5.24 -8.70 1.55
CA SER A 118 4.95 -8.72 0.11
C SER A 118 5.60 -7.56 -0.67
N LEU A 119 6.18 -6.57 0.03
CA LEU A 119 6.91 -5.47 -0.59
C LEU A 119 8.36 -5.84 -0.85
N SER A 120 8.85 -5.42 -2.00
CA SER A 120 10.23 -5.61 -2.43
C SER A 120 10.97 -4.27 -2.59
N SER A 121 12.25 -4.39 -2.91
CA SER A 121 13.09 -3.36 -3.53
C SER A 121 12.38 -2.43 -4.53
N HIS A 122 11.40 -2.94 -5.30
CA HIS A 122 10.65 -2.11 -6.24
C HIS A 122 9.85 -0.99 -5.57
N SER A 123 9.27 -1.28 -4.40
CA SER A 123 8.52 -0.30 -3.60
C SER A 123 9.37 0.87 -3.15
N LEU A 124 10.65 0.64 -2.81
CA LEU A 124 11.57 1.71 -2.42
C LEU A 124 11.75 2.73 -3.55
N LYS A 125 11.77 2.30 -4.81
CA LYS A 125 11.84 3.20 -5.98
C LYS A 125 10.59 4.07 -6.10
N SER A 126 9.41 3.52 -5.77
CA SER A 126 8.17 4.31 -5.71
C SER A 126 8.24 5.34 -4.59
N LEU A 127 8.82 5.01 -3.42
CA LEU A 127 9.02 5.94 -2.31
C LEU A 127 9.94 7.12 -2.65
N ILE A 128 10.94 6.94 -3.52
CA ILE A 128 11.80 8.05 -3.98
C ILE A 128 10.98 9.17 -4.63
N SER A 129 9.84 8.84 -5.27
CA SER A 129 8.94 9.84 -5.87
C SER A 129 8.30 10.77 -4.83
N LEU A 130 8.25 10.33 -3.56
CA LEU A 130 7.65 11.04 -2.43
C LEU A 130 8.67 11.87 -1.62
N ARG A 131 9.95 11.87 -2.02
CA ARG A 131 11.06 12.45 -1.23
C ARG A 131 10.89 13.91 -0.83
N GLU A 132 10.14 14.68 -1.61
CA GLU A 132 9.94 16.12 -1.42
C GLU A 132 8.82 16.43 -0.41
N THR A 133 7.86 15.51 -0.27
CA THR A 133 6.65 15.67 0.54
C THR A 133 6.67 14.84 1.81
N LEU A 134 7.31 13.67 1.78
CA LEU A 134 7.31 12.72 2.88
C LEU A 134 8.11 13.25 4.08
N VAL A 135 7.41 13.40 5.20
CA VAL A 135 7.94 13.88 6.48
C VAL A 135 8.17 12.71 7.43
N SER A 136 7.30 11.71 7.42
CA SER A 136 7.40 10.53 8.29
C SER A 136 7.29 9.24 7.49
N LEU A 137 8.25 8.34 7.70
CA LEU A 137 8.23 6.97 7.20
C LEU A 137 8.46 6.03 8.37
N CYS A 138 7.49 5.17 8.65
CA CYS A 138 7.62 4.10 9.63
C CYS A 138 7.67 2.76 8.90
N LEU A 139 8.76 2.02 9.07
CA LEU A 139 8.93 0.66 8.56
C LEU A 139 9.04 -0.28 9.75
N PHE A 140 8.03 -1.11 9.95
CA PHE A 140 8.03 -2.09 11.03
C PHE A 140 7.76 -3.48 10.45
N GLY A 141 8.64 -4.45 10.74
CA GLY A 141 8.46 -5.84 10.31
C GLY A 141 8.38 -6.07 8.79
N CYS A 142 8.93 -5.19 7.96
CA CYS A 142 8.94 -5.31 6.49
C CYS A 142 10.25 -5.97 6.03
N ASN A 143 10.32 -7.30 6.05
CA ASN A 143 11.59 -8.01 5.90
C ASN A 143 12.18 -7.96 4.48
N HIS A 144 11.33 -8.02 3.46
CA HIS A 144 11.78 -8.13 2.06
C HIS A 144 11.89 -6.79 1.32
N ILE A 145 11.56 -5.68 1.96
CA ILE A 145 11.52 -4.36 1.29
C ILE A 145 12.91 -3.93 0.78
N PHE A 146 13.98 -4.44 1.40
CA PHE A 146 15.36 -4.21 0.99
C PHE A 146 15.94 -5.35 0.14
N ASP A 147 15.18 -6.41 -0.12
CA ASP A 147 15.67 -7.54 -0.91
C ASP A 147 15.55 -7.23 -2.39
N ARG A 148 16.66 -7.29 -3.10
CA ARG A 148 16.66 -7.35 -4.55
C ARG A 148 16.18 -8.74 -4.93
N LYS A 149 15.12 -8.82 -5.72
CA LYS A 149 14.77 -10.05 -6.45
C LYS A 149 15.92 -10.35 -7.42
N GLY A 150 16.90 -11.12 -6.97
CA GLY A 150 18.03 -11.55 -7.77
C GLY A 150 17.50 -12.28 -8.99
N GLY A 151 17.74 -11.72 -10.18
CA GLY A 151 17.67 -12.53 -11.39
C GLY A 151 18.69 -13.65 -11.23
N ALA A 152 18.28 -14.88 -11.54
CA ALA A 152 19.22 -15.97 -11.70
C ALA A 152 20.38 -15.48 -12.57
N PRO A 153 21.64 -15.64 -12.17
CA PRO A 153 22.74 -15.30 -13.04
C PRO A 153 22.65 -16.26 -14.23
N LEU A 154 22.34 -15.73 -15.41
CA LEU A 154 22.58 -16.40 -16.67
C LEU A 154 24.09 -16.61 -16.78
N ALA A 155 24.57 -17.72 -16.23
CA ALA A 155 25.83 -18.30 -16.63
C ALA A 155 25.54 -19.12 -17.89
N CYS A 156 25.89 -18.56 -19.04
CA CYS A 156 26.19 -19.36 -20.21
C CYS A 156 27.26 -20.39 -19.79
N ASN A 157 26.95 -21.68 -19.91
CA ASN A 157 27.86 -22.74 -20.38
C ASN A 157 27.04 -24.02 -20.59
N GLU A 158 27.37 -24.69 -21.69
CA GLU A 158 26.67 -25.79 -22.33
C GLU A 158 26.64 -27.09 -21.49
N ASP A 159 25.61 -27.89 -21.76
CA ASP A 159 25.49 -29.34 -21.58
C ASP A 159 25.70 -29.97 -20.19
N THR A 160 24.60 -30.31 -19.50
CA THR A 160 24.35 -31.68 -18.99
C THR A 160 22.92 -31.84 -18.48
N GLU A 161 22.35 -33.00 -18.79
CA GLU A 161 20.97 -33.42 -18.50
C GLU A 161 20.77 -33.82 -17.03
N ASP A 162 19.53 -33.62 -16.59
CA ASP A 162 18.75 -34.36 -15.59
C ASP A 162 18.92 -34.18 -14.06
N GLU A 163 17.73 -34.12 -13.47
CA GLU A 163 17.24 -34.47 -12.13
C GLU A 163 17.12 -33.37 -11.05
N GLU A 164 15.84 -33.18 -10.67
CA GLU A 164 15.32 -32.47 -9.52
C GLU A 164 15.95 -33.00 -8.22
N GLU A 165 16.45 -32.12 -7.36
CA GLU A 165 16.25 -32.16 -5.89
C GLU A 165 16.82 -30.88 -5.25
N GLU A 166 16.19 -30.51 -4.13
CA GLU A 166 16.29 -29.26 -3.39
C GLU A 166 17.72 -28.68 -3.25
N SER A 167 17.88 -27.41 -3.62
CA SER A 167 19.10 -26.64 -3.29
C SER A 167 18.78 -25.22 -2.83
N PRO A 168 19.64 -24.64 -1.97
CA PRO A 168 19.23 -23.89 -0.79
C PRO A 168 19.13 -22.38 -1.04
N ALA A 169 18.34 -21.70 -0.18
CA ALA A 169 18.32 -20.26 0.08
C ALA A 169 18.81 -19.39 -1.10
N SER A 170 17.88 -18.94 -1.93
CA SER A 170 18.11 -17.85 -2.88
C SER A 170 18.90 -16.75 -2.17
N ARG A 171 20.11 -16.47 -2.65
CA ARG A 171 20.95 -15.38 -2.13
C ARG A 171 20.22 -14.06 -2.40
N GLN A 172 19.35 -13.65 -1.48
CA GLN A 172 18.73 -12.34 -1.47
C GLN A 172 19.85 -11.32 -1.33
N ALA A 173 20.15 -10.62 -2.42
CA ALA A 173 21.10 -9.52 -2.39
C ALA A 173 20.37 -8.30 -1.85
N LEU A 174 20.90 -7.67 -0.80
CA LEU A 174 20.35 -6.42 -0.28
C LEU A 174 20.51 -5.29 -1.32
N GLU A 175 19.50 -4.44 -1.46
CA GLU A 175 19.56 -3.25 -2.31
C GLU A 175 20.46 -2.19 -1.65
N THR A 176 21.74 -2.20 -2.03
CA THR A 176 22.75 -1.26 -1.53
C THR A 176 22.63 0.14 -2.13
N ASP A 177 21.86 0.29 -3.21
CA ASP A 177 21.73 1.55 -3.96
C ASP A 177 20.64 2.46 -3.42
N PHE A 178 19.75 1.95 -2.55
CA PHE A 178 18.75 2.79 -1.90
C PHE A 178 19.38 3.55 -0.74
N ASN A 179 19.33 4.87 -0.82
CA ASN A 179 19.69 5.75 0.28
C ASN A 179 18.57 6.77 0.51
N PHE A 180 18.49 7.30 1.72
CA PHE A 180 17.55 8.37 2.07
C PHE A 180 18.04 9.75 1.59
N GLN A 181 18.99 9.82 0.65
CA GLN A 181 19.49 11.08 0.14
C GLN A 181 18.39 11.77 -0.69
N GLY A 182 18.13 13.05 -0.40
CA GLY A 182 17.07 13.83 -1.04
C GLY A 182 15.72 13.79 -0.30
N PHE A 183 15.58 12.97 0.75
CA PHE A 183 14.46 13.07 1.70
C PHE A 183 14.74 14.19 2.71
N ASN A 184 14.59 15.44 2.26
CA ASN A 184 15.02 16.61 3.03
C ASN A 184 14.15 16.86 4.29
N ARG A 185 12.97 16.25 4.36
CA ARG A 185 11.99 16.47 5.44
C ARG A 185 11.77 15.22 6.30
N LEU A 186 12.41 14.10 5.96
CA LEU A 186 12.13 12.82 6.58
C LEU A 186 12.74 12.75 7.98
N SER A 187 11.89 12.61 8.98
CA SER A 187 12.29 12.25 10.34
C SER A 187 12.09 10.75 10.53
N CYS A 188 13.15 10.05 10.94
CA CYS A 188 13.04 8.65 11.33
C CYS A 188 12.63 8.59 12.81
N SER A 189 11.42 8.13 13.10
CA SER A 189 11.01 7.82 14.48
C SER A 189 11.37 6.36 14.77
N THR A 190 12.35 6.16 15.63
CA THR A 190 12.76 4.86 16.19
C THR A 190 11.74 4.32 17.17
#